data_AF-A0A3B9BAL6-F1
#
_entry.id   AF-A0A3B9BAL6-F1
#
_cell.length_a   1.000
_cell.length_b   1.000
_cell.length_c   1.000
_cell.angle_alpha   90.00
_cell.angle_beta   90.00
_cell.angle_gamma   90.00
#
_symmetry.space_group_name_H-M   'P 1'
#
loop_
_entity.id
_entity.type
_entity.pdbx_description
1 polymer ?
#
loop_
_entity_poly.entity_id
_entity_poly.type
_entity_poly.pdbx_seq_one_letter_code
_entity_poly.pdbx_strand_id
1 'polypeptide(L)' 'PSFSDVDPAIENKAEATYRSVLPSDWNVIRINCDKLVLLHGQLHCISYNIPNFVGVDNLLNQAIPQLNQSTD' A
#
# COMPACT_ATOMS: atom_id res chain seq x y z
N PRO A 1 0.77 11.89 3.47
CA PRO A 1 -0.51 12.59 3.74
C PRO A 1 -0.32 14.07 3.42
N SER A 2 -1.37 14.78 3.04
CA SER A 2 -1.35 16.22 2.73
C SER A 2 -2.64 16.87 3.21
N PHE A 3 -2.57 18.10 3.69
CA PHE A 3 -3.71 18.80 4.28
C PHE A 3 -3.85 20.22 3.72
N SER A 4 -5.09 20.64 3.45
CA SER A 4 -5.36 21.94 2.79
C SER A 4 -5.14 23.14 3.71
N ASP A 5 -5.20 22.94 5.02
CA ASP A 5 -5.04 23.98 6.05
C ASP A 5 -3.59 24.10 6.56
N VAL A 6 -2.68 23.27 6.05
CA VAL A 6 -1.26 23.31 6.39
C VAL A 6 -0.51 24.24 5.42
N ASP A 7 0.45 25.00 5.96
CA ASP A 7 1.33 25.86 5.18
C ASP A 7 2.02 25.07 4.05
N PRO A 8 1.93 25.51 2.78
CA PRO A 8 2.62 24.87 1.65
C PRO A 8 4.11 24.61 1.86
N ALA A 9 4.81 25.47 2.61
CA ALA A 9 6.23 25.29 2.93
C ALA A 9 6.46 24.03 3.79
N ILE A 10 5.55 23.74 4.72
CA ILE A 10 5.61 22.55 5.57
C ILE A 10 5.31 21.30 4.73
N GLU A 11 4.28 21.35 3.89
CA GLU A 11 3.93 20.27 2.95
C GLU A 11 5.10 19.95 2.00
N ASN A 12 5.78 20.97 1.48
CA ASN A 12 6.96 20.82 0.62
C ASN A 12 8.14 20.17 1.37
N LYS A 13 8.37 20.58 2.62
CA LYS A 13 9.41 19.98 3.47
C LYS A 13 9.11 18.52 3.77
N ALA A 14 7.85 18.16 4.01
CA ALA A 14 7.44 16.79 4.24
C ALA A 14 7.72 15.92 3.01
N GLU A 15 7.33 16.36 1.80
CA GLU A 15 7.62 15.63 0.57
C GLU A 15 9.13 15.48 0.34
N ALA A 16 9.91 16.54 0.50
CA ALA A 16 11.36 16.50 0.35
C ALA A 16 12.01 15.50 1.33
N THR A 17 11.49 15.42 2.55
CA THR A 17 11.93 14.45 3.56
C THR A 17 11.59 13.01 3.15
N TYR A 18 10.38 12.76 2.62
CA TYR A 18 10.05 11.44 2.08
C TYR A 18 10.97 11.04 0.93
N ARG A 19 11.21 11.95 -0.02
CA ARG A 19 12.10 11.69 -1.16
C ARG A 19 13.56 11.44 -0.75
N SER A 20 14.02 11.98 0.37
CA SER A 20 15.41 11.77 0.83
C SER A 20 15.64 10.43 1.53
N VAL A 21 14.59 9.80 2.05
CA VAL A 21 14.70 8.54 2.83
C VAL A 21 14.14 7.32 2.10
N LEU A 22 13.30 7.51 1.09
CA LEU A 22 12.71 6.43 0.30
C LEU A 22 13.60 6.06 -0.91
N PRO A 23 13.47 4.85 -1.45
CA PRO A 23 14.17 4.45 -2.66
C PRO A 23 13.95 5.43 -3.82
N SER A 24 14.98 5.68 -4.61
CA SER A 24 14.97 6.70 -5.67
C SER A 24 14.01 6.40 -6.82
N ASP A 25 13.63 5.14 -6.98
CA ASP A 25 12.67 4.66 -7.98
C ASP A 25 11.21 4.77 -7.51
N TRP A 26 10.97 5.12 -6.25
CA TRP A 26 9.62 5.27 -5.72
C TRP A 26 9.02 6.63 -6.07
N ASN A 27 7.79 6.61 -6.58
CA ASN A 27 7.03 7.84 -6.82
C ASN A 27 6.33 8.30 -5.54
N VAL A 28 6.77 9.43 -4.98
CA VAL A 28 6.14 10.06 -3.82
C VAL A 28 4.98 10.94 -4.30
N ILE A 29 3.75 10.60 -3.87
CA ILE A 29 2.51 11.30 -4.25
C ILE A 29 1.82 11.85 -2.99
N ARG A 30 1.38 13.10 -3.06
CA ARG A 30 0.54 13.70 -2.01
C ARG A 30 -0.91 13.25 -2.18
N ILE A 31 -1.52 12.83 -1.08
CA ILE A 31 -2.94 12.48 -1.01
C ILE A 31 -3.57 13.39 0.03
N ASN A 32 -4.59 14.15 -0.37
CA ASN A 32 -5.36 14.98 0.55
C ASN A 32 -6.04 14.08 1.59
N CYS A 33 -5.81 14.37 2.87
CA CYS A 33 -6.31 13.60 4.01
C CYS A 33 -7.22 14.43 4.92
N ASP A 34 -7.72 15.59 4.48
CA ASP A 34 -8.54 16.50 5.30
C ASP A 34 -9.73 15.78 5.96
N LYS A 35 -10.38 14.88 5.22
CA LYS A 35 -11.53 14.10 5.72
C LYS A 35 -11.15 12.93 6.63
N LEU A 36 -9.90 12.47 6.57
CA LEU A 36 -9.43 11.32 7.36
C LEU A 36 -9.02 11.75 8.78
N VAL A 37 -8.42 12.94 8.91
CA VAL A 37 -7.97 13.44 10.22
C VAL A 37 -9.14 13.66 11.19
N LEU A 38 -10.30 14.06 10.67
CA LEU A 38 -11.55 14.25 11.44
C LEU A 38 -12.03 12.96 12.11
N LEU A 39 -11.65 11.80 11.58
CA LEU A 39 -11.98 10.48 12.11
C LEU A 39 -10.82 9.90 12.95
N HIS A 40 -9.86 10.74 13.34
CA HIS A 40 -8.62 10.34 14.01
C HIS A 40 -7.79 9.31 13.21
N GLY A 41 -8.02 9.21 11.90
CA GLY A 41 -7.33 8.30 11.00
C GLY A 41 -6.23 9.00 10.19
N GLN A 42 -5.24 8.23 9.78
CA GLN A 42 -4.25 8.63 8.79
C GLN A 42 -4.28 7.65 7.62
N LEU A 43 -3.62 8.00 6.51
CA LEU A 43 -3.56 7.14 5.32
C LEU A 43 -3.06 5.71 5.64
N HIS A 44 -2.11 5.61 6.57
CA HIS A 44 -1.60 4.32 7.05
C HIS A 44 -2.66 3.49 7.79
N CYS A 45 -3.61 4.13 8.48
CA CYS A 45 -4.66 3.46 9.25
C CYS A 45 -5.71 2.75 8.38
N ILE A 46 -5.80 3.10 7.09
CA ILE A 46 -6.77 2.53 6.15
C ILE A 46 -6.13 1.67 5.06
N SER A 47 -4.80 1.61 5.04
CA SER A 47 -4.05 0.81 4.07
C SER A 47 -3.62 -0.52 4.69
N TYR A 48 -3.91 -1.62 4.00
CA TYR A 48 -3.31 -2.91 4.31
C TYR A 48 -2.43 -3.32 3.14
N ASN A 49 -1.13 -3.52 3.39
CA ASN A 49 -0.23 -4.07 2.39
C ASN A 49 -0.46 -5.59 2.34
N ILE A 50 -0.74 -6.14 1.16
CA ILE A 50 -0.79 -7.59 0.96
C ILE A 50 0.65 -8.03 0.64
N PRO A 51 1.37 -8.67 1.58
CA PRO A 51 2.78 -9.01 1.37
C PRO A 51 2.86 -10.10 0.32
N ASN A 52 3.42 -9.75 -0.85
CA ASN A 52 3.52 -10.58 -2.04
C ASN A 52 2.15 -11.06 -2.56
N PHE A 53 1.86 -10.77 -3.84
CA PHE A 53 0.83 -11.52 -4.55
C PHE A 53 1.24 -13.00 -4.55
N VAL A 54 0.73 -13.77 -3.58
CA VAL A 54 0.75 -15.22 -3.66
C VAL A 54 -0.35 -15.55 -4.64
N GLY A 55 0.03 -15.85 -5.89
CA GLY A 55 -0.92 -16.26 -6.91
C GLY A 55 -1.79 -17.38 -6.34
N VAL A 56 -3.09 -17.09 -6.19
CA VAL A 56 -4.07 -18.00 -5.58
C VAL A 56 -4.06 -19.35 -6.30
N ASP A 57 -3.76 -19.34 -7.60
CA ASP A 57 -3.60 -20.52 -8.45
C ASP A 57 -2.57 -21.52 -7.89
N ASN A 58 -1.43 -21.06 -7.36
CA ASN A 58 -0.42 -21.95 -6.77
C ASN A 58 -0.91 -22.59 -5.46
N LEU A 59 -1.66 -21.84 -4.64
CA LEU A 59 -2.25 -22.36 -3.41
C LEU A 59 -3.35 -23.37 -3.72
N LEU A 60 -4.19 -23.11 -4.73
CA LEU A 60 -5.24 -24.02 -5.20
C LEU A 60 -4.66 -25.32 -5.77
N ASN A 61 -3.59 -25.22 -6.58
CA ASN A 61 -2.91 -26.38 -7.16
C ASN A 61 -2.24 -27.28 -6.10
N GLN A 62 -1.83 -26.72 -4.96
CA GLN A 62 -1.27 -27.49 -3.84
C GLN A 62 -2.35 -28.07 -2.92
N ALA A 63 -3.47 -27.36 -2.75
CA ALA A 63 -4.55 -27.76 -1.85
C ALA A 63 -5.46 -28.85 -2.44
N ILE A 64 -5.63 -28.89 -3.76
CA ILE A 64 -6.41 -29.92 -4.44
C ILE A 64 -5.47 -31.09 -4.76
N PRO A 65 -5.62 -32.25 -4.11
CA PRO A 65 -4.87 -33.44 -4.50
C PRO A 65 -5.20 -33.73 -5.96
N GLN A 66 -4.18 -33.82 -6.82
CA GLN A 66 -4.41 -34.36 -8.15
C GLN A 66 -4.89 -35.79 -7.96
N LEU A 67 -6.18 -36.01 -8.22
CA LEU A 67 -6.74 -37.34 -8.38
C LEU A 67 -5.96 -37.96 -9.53
N ASN A 68 -4.95 -38.78 -9.20
CA ASN A 68 -4.31 -39.65 -10.16
C ASN A 68 -5.45 -40.44 -10.80
N GLN A 69 -5.78 -40.09 -12.04
CA GLN A 69 -6.59 -40.94 -12.89
C GLN A 69 -5.74 -42.17 -13.14
N SER A 70 -5.98 -43.20 -12.33
CA SER A 70 -5.60 -44.57 -12.65
C SER A 70 -6.36 -44.92 -13.93
N THR A 71 -5.72 -44.71 -15.08
CA THR A 71 -6.12 -45.38 -16.32
C THR A 71 -5.73 -46.84 -16.18
N ASP A 72 -6.71 -47.70 -16.43
CA ASP A 72 -6.67 -49.15 -16.46
C ASP A 72 -5.46 -49.75 -17.20
#